data_AF-A0AAE3H0G0-F1
#
_entry.id   AF-A0AAE3H0G0-F1
#
_cell.length_a   1.000
_cell.length_b   1.000
_cell.length_c   1.000
_cell.angle_alpha   90.00
_cell.angle_beta   90.00
_cell.angle_gamma   90.00
#
_symmetry.space_group_name_H-M   'P 1'
#
loop_
_entity.id
_entity.type
_entity.pdbx_description
1 polymer ?
#
loop_
_entity_poly.entity_id
_entity_poly.type
_entity_poly.pdbx_seq_one_letter_code
_entity_poly.pdbx_strand_id
1 'polypeptide(L)'
;MFGSYVDRKEVGLWYEWCENGNLKEILNFVDGNYIPVYFATESGEVLMKESTWIRFEKFCAGGFDIFETSYKEGVLIKHEKVGSVNYLSFE
;
A
#
# COMPACT_ATOMS: atom_id res chain seq x y z
N MET A 1 -14.66 -7.39 -0.04
CA MET A 1 -13.28 -7.44 -0.56
C MET A 1 -13.13 -8.68 -1.46
N PHE A 2 -12.44 -8.56 -2.58
CA PHE A 2 -12.15 -9.65 -3.52
C PHE A 2 -10.64 -9.71 -3.79
N GLY A 3 -10.05 -10.90 -3.78
CA GLY A 3 -8.62 -11.10 -4.01
C GLY A 3 -8.26 -12.58 -4.07
N SER A 4 -6.96 -12.87 -4.14
CA SER A 4 -6.44 -14.23 -4.33
C SER A 4 -5.70 -14.76 -3.11
N TYR A 5 -5.78 -16.07 -2.90
CA TYR A 5 -5.03 -16.78 -1.86
C TYR A 5 -4.19 -17.92 -2.46
N VAL A 6 -2.95 -18.06 -1.99
CA VAL A 6 -2.08 -19.22 -2.23
C VAL A 6 -1.69 -19.80 -0.88
N ASP A 7 -1.91 -21.09 -0.65
CA ASP A 7 -1.62 -21.77 0.62
C ASP A 7 -2.24 -21.09 1.86
N ARG A 8 -3.45 -20.53 1.73
CA ARG A 8 -4.15 -19.73 2.76
C ARG A 8 -3.47 -18.41 3.11
N LYS A 9 -2.54 -17.94 2.27
CA LYS A 9 -1.92 -16.62 2.36
C LYS A 9 -2.43 -15.73 1.24
N GLU A 10 -2.72 -14.48 1.58
CA GLU A 10 -3.15 -13.45 0.63
C GLU A 10 -2.04 -13.21 -0.40
N VAL A 11 -2.40 -12.95 -1.66
CA VAL A 11 -1.46 -12.61 -2.73
C VAL A 11 -2.13 -11.76 -3.81
N GLY A 12 -1.34 -10.89 -4.46
CA GLY A 12 -1.77 -10.17 -5.66
C GLY A 12 -2.75 -9.04 -5.37
N LEU A 13 -3.59 -8.70 -6.35
CA LEU A 13 -4.50 -7.55 -6.26
C LEU A 13 -5.76 -7.87 -5.43
N TRP A 14 -6.05 -6.95 -4.53
CA TRP A 14 -7.21 -6.91 -3.64
C TRP A 14 -8.05 -5.70 -3.99
N TYR A 15 -9.35 -5.92 -4.10
CA TYR A 15 -10.31 -4.92 -4.49
C TYR A 15 -11.36 -4.77 -3.40
N GLU A 16 -11.64 -3.53 -3.02
CA GLU A 16 -12.73 -3.18 -2.13
C GLU A 16 -13.66 -2.19 -2.82
N TRP A 17 -14.96 -2.34 -2.56
CA TRP A 17 -16.00 -1.48 -3.08
C TRP A 17 -16.77 -0.86 -1.92
N CYS A 18 -17.23 0.37 -2.11
CA CYS A 18 -18.19 1.02 -1.24
C CYS A 18 -19.55 0.30 -1.30
N GLU A 19 -20.40 0.55 -0.30
CA GLU A 19 -21.76 -0.01 -0.25
C GLU A 19 -22.59 0.36 -1.49
N ASN A 20 -22.31 1.53 -2.08
CA ASN A 20 -22.94 2.02 -3.30
C ASN A 20 -22.42 1.35 -4.59
N GLY A 21 -21.46 0.43 -4.50
CA GLY A 21 -20.88 -0.29 -5.64
C GLY A 21 -19.71 0.41 -6.34
N ASN A 22 -19.32 1.61 -5.90
CA ASN A 22 -18.13 2.29 -6.42
C ASN A 22 -16.86 1.61 -5.94
N LEU A 23 -15.83 1.59 -6.78
CA LEU A 23 -14.52 1.06 -6.39
C LEU A 23 -13.88 2.00 -5.36
N LYS A 24 -13.61 1.46 -4.16
CA LYS A 24 -13.06 2.20 -3.01
C LYS A 24 -11.54 2.13 -3.00
N GLU A 25 -10.97 0.94 -3.14
CA GLU A 25 -9.52 0.74 -3.09
C GLU A 25 -9.06 -0.46 -3.91
N ILE A 26 -7.83 -0.36 -4.39
CA ILE A 26 -7.05 -1.48 -4.91
C ILE A 26 -5.75 -1.55 -4.11
N LEU A 27 -5.46 -2.71 -3.52
CA LEU A 27 -4.21 -2.99 -2.84
C LEU A 27 -3.49 -4.13 -3.56
N ASN A 28 -2.17 -4.11 -3.62
CA ASN A 28 -1.36 -5.23 -4.06
C ASN A 28 -0.69 -5.87 -2.85
N PHE A 29 -0.96 -7.14 -2.61
CA PHE A 29 -0.34 -7.91 -1.53
C PHE A 29 0.89 -8.64 -2.05
N VAL A 30 2.06 -8.14 -1.66
CA VAL A 30 3.37 -8.68 -2.06
C VAL A 30 4.20 -8.89 -0.81
N ASP A 31 4.76 -10.09 -0.66
CA ASP A 31 5.67 -10.46 0.44
C ASP A 31 5.15 -10.14 1.85
N GLY A 32 3.83 -10.27 2.06
CA GLY A 32 3.20 -10.04 3.35
C GLY A 32 2.74 -8.60 3.61
N ASN A 33 2.93 -7.68 2.65
CA ASN A 33 2.60 -6.26 2.80
C ASN A 33 1.52 -5.83 1.80
N TYR A 34 0.59 -5.00 2.27
CA TYR A 34 -0.37 -4.32 1.42
C TYR A 34 0.24 -3.03 0.89
N ILE A 35 0.48 -3.00 -0.41
CA ILE A 35 0.92 -1.82 -1.14
C ILE A 35 -0.31 -1.22 -1.82
N PRO A 36 -0.78 -0.05 -1.38
CA PRO A 36 -1.83 0.63 -2.10
C PRO A 36 -1.50 0.93 -3.55
N VAL A 37 -2.46 0.63 -4.42
CA VAL A 37 -2.42 0.92 -5.84
C VAL A 37 -3.37 2.07 -6.19
N TYR A 38 -4.54 2.11 -5.58
CA TYR A 38 -5.60 3.09 -5.84
C TYR A 38 -6.48 3.30 -4.60
N PHE A 39 -6.94 4.53 -4.38
CA PHE A 39 -7.97 4.87 -3.40
C PHE A 39 -8.90 5.97 -3.91
N ALA A 40 -10.18 5.79 -3.64
CA ALA A 40 -11.20 6.79 -3.87
C ALA A 40 -12.19 6.89 -2.69
N THR A 41 -12.82 8.05 -2.59
CA THR A 41 -13.95 8.26 -1.69
C THR A 41 -15.19 7.50 -2.17
N GLU A 42 -16.21 7.44 -1.31
CA GLU A 42 -17.52 6.89 -1.69
C GLU A 42 -18.19 7.65 -2.86
N SER A 43 -17.87 8.94 -3.02
CA SER A 43 -18.29 9.75 -4.17
C SER A 43 -17.50 9.47 -5.46
N GLY A 44 -16.48 8.59 -5.41
CA GLY A 44 -15.63 8.25 -6.56
C GLY A 44 -14.47 9.22 -6.79
N GLU A 45 -14.18 10.11 -5.84
CA GLU A 45 -13.04 11.03 -5.93
C GLU A 45 -11.74 10.32 -5.59
N VAL A 46 -10.81 10.25 -6.54
CA VAL A 46 -9.51 9.60 -6.35
C VAL A 46 -8.60 10.47 -5.49
N LEU A 47 -8.14 9.93 -4.37
CA LEU A 47 -7.42 10.68 -3.34
C LEU A 47 -5.91 10.84 -3.61
N MET A 48 -5.30 9.96 -4.40
CA MET A 48 -3.85 9.91 -4.59
C MET A 48 -3.38 10.43 -5.96
N LYS A 49 -4.17 11.29 -6.63
CA LYS A 49 -3.80 11.85 -7.93
C LYS A 49 -2.51 12.69 -7.79
N GLU A 50 -1.51 12.39 -8.62
CA GLU A 50 -0.26 13.15 -8.75
C GLU A 50 0.44 13.41 -7.39
N SER A 51 0.75 12.35 -6.64
CA SER A 51 1.28 12.49 -5.28
C SER A 51 2.48 11.58 -5.02
N THR A 52 3.42 12.04 -4.18
CA THR A 52 4.54 11.23 -3.65
C THR A 52 4.48 11.23 -2.13
N TRP A 53 4.56 10.04 -1.55
CA TRP A 53 4.40 9.79 -0.12
C TRP A 53 5.60 9.02 0.43
N ILE A 54 6.01 9.38 1.64
CA ILE A 54 6.95 8.58 2.43
C ILE A 54 6.16 7.67 3.37
N ARG A 55 6.45 6.37 3.34
CA ARG A 55 5.80 5.36 4.19
C ARG A 55 6.82 4.62 5.03
N PHE A 56 6.41 4.24 6.24
CA PHE A 56 7.18 3.41 7.14
C PHE A 56 6.58 2.00 7.13
N GLU A 57 7.33 1.02 6.69
CA GLU A 57 6.88 -0.37 6.59
C GLU A 57 7.72 -1.24 7.55
N LYS A 58 7.05 -2.01 8.40
CA LYS A 58 7.73 -2.80 9.43
C LYS A 58 8.25 -4.11 8.84
N PHE A 59 9.56 -4.22 8.66
CA PHE A 59 10.22 -5.49 8.39
C PHE A 59 10.84 -5.99 9.71
N CYS A 60 10.18 -6.95 10.37
CA CYS A 60 10.59 -7.62 11.62
C CYS A 60 10.64 -6.76 12.91
N ALA A 61 11.11 -7.36 14.02
CA ALA A 61 11.01 -6.82 15.37
C ALA A 61 12.02 -5.69 15.70
N GLY A 62 12.87 -5.28 14.75
CA GLY A 62 14.02 -4.41 15.02
C GLY A 62 13.96 -2.98 14.46
N GLY A 63 13.01 -2.65 13.58
CA GLY A 63 12.99 -1.35 12.91
C GLY A 63 11.87 -1.15 11.89
N PHE A 64 11.91 -0.02 11.21
CA PHE A 64 11.07 0.32 10.05
C PHE A 64 11.92 0.56 8.82
N ASP A 65 11.46 0.07 7.67
CA ASP A 65 11.95 0.51 6.38
C ASP A 65 11.17 1.73 5.92
N ILE A 66 11.88 2.66 5.29
CA ILE A 66 11.30 3.90 4.74
C ILE A 66 11.17 3.71 3.24
N PHE A 67 9.97 3.90 2.72
CA PHE A 67 9.67 3.80 1.29
C PHE A 67 9.22 5.14 0.72
N GLU A 68 9.73 5.50 -0.45
CA GLU A 68 9.14 6.51 -1.29
C GLU A 68 8.17 5.86 -2.26
N THR A 69 6.93 6.35 -2.27
CA THR A 69 5.85 5.83 -3.12
C THR A 69 5.24 6.97 -3.92
N SER A 70 5.18 6.84 -5.24
CA SER A 70 4.59 7.86 -6.13
C SER A 70 3.42 7.31 -6.92
N TYR A 71 2.45 8.20 -7.16
CA TYR A 71 1.22 7.93 -7.88
C TYR A 71 1.01 8.95 -8.98
N LYS A 72 0.58 8.48 -10.15
CA LYS A 72 0.18 9.31 -11.29
C LYS A 72 -1.24 8.91 -11.70
N GLU A 73 -2.12 9.89 -11.89
CA GLU A 73 -3.55 9.66 -12.13
C GLU A 73 -4.23 8.73 -11.09
N GLY A 74 -3.64 8.65 -9.88
CA GLY A 74 -4.13 7.79 -8.79
C GLY A 74 -3.73 6.32 -8.91
N VAL A 75 -2.82 5.98 -9.83
CA VAL A 75 -2.21 4.66 -9.98
C VAL A 75 -0.77 4.70 -9.48
N LEU A 76 -0.38 3.70 -8.71
CA LEU A 76 1.00 3.52 -8.25
C LEU A 76 1.98 3.41 -9.43
N ILE A 77 2.98 4.29 -9.47
CA ILE A 77 4.05 4.27 -10.49
C ILE A 77 5.43 3.97 -9.90
N LYS A 78 5.61 4.17 -8.60
CA LYS A 78 6.89 3.98 -7.92
C LYS A 78 6.67 3.52 -6.50
N HIS A 79 7.44 2.54 -6.06
CA HIS A 79 7.51 2.11 -4.67
C HIS A 79 8.93 1.58 -4.42
N GLU A 80 9.77 2.37 -3.75
CA GLU A 80 11.17 2.02 -3.52
C GLU A 80 11.59 2.27 -2.07
N LYS A 81 12.44 1.39 -1.53
CA LYS A 81 13.04 1.58 -0.22
C LYS A 81 14.11 2.66 -0.31
N VAL A 82 13.94 3.74 0.46
CA VAL A 82 14.88 4.88 0.54
C VAL A 82 15.67 4.92 1.84
N GLY A 83 15.30 4.09 2.83
CA GLY A 83 16.05 4.03 4.09
C GLY A 83 15.50 3.01 5.08
N SER A 84 16.04 3.04 6.30
CA SER A 84 15.57 2.25 7.43
C SER A 84 15.92 2.92 8.76
N VAL A 85 15.07 2.76 9.77
CA VAL A 85 15.28 3.20 11.16
C VAL A 85 15.29 1.97 12.06
N ASN A 86 16.36 1.77 12.83
CA ASN A 86 16.48 0.67 13.78
C ASN A 86 16.25 1.15 15.23
N TYR A 87 15.55 0.35 16.04
CA TYR A 87 15.26 0.69 17.43
C TYR A 87 16.39 0.41 18.43
N LEU A 88 17.44 -0.31 17.99
CA LEU A 88 18.51 -0.80 18.86
C LEU A 88 19.77 0.08 18.91
N SER A 89 19.72 1.32 18.42
CA SER A 89 20.83 2.26 18.63
C SER A 89 20.65 3.07 19.92
N PHE A 90 20.80 2.40 21.06
CA PHE A 90 21.16 3.07 22.31
C PHE A 90 22.60 2.65 22.61
N GLU A 91 23.56 3.57 22.41
CA GLU A 91 24.90 3.49 23.01
C GLU A 91 24.85 3.93 24.48
#